data_AF-A0AAW2JFF2-F1
#
_entry.id   AF-A0AAW2JFF2-F1
#
_cell.length_a   1.000
_cell.length_b   1.000
_cell.length_c   1.000
_cell.angle_alpha   90.00
_cell.angle_beta   90.00
_cell.angle_gamma   90.00
#
_symmetry.space_group_name_H-M   'P 1'
#
loop_
_entity.id
_entity.type
_entity.pdbx_description
1 polymer ?
#
loop_
_entity_poly.entity_id
_entity_poly.type
_entity_poly.pdbx_seq_one_letter_code
_entity_poly.pdbx_strand_id
1 'polypeptide(L)' 'MYDVSPSKGRTSGLAGKLRPLSIPEWMWEKITMDFVVGLPRTFRKHDAIWVIIDRLTKSAQFLPIRQGDSLDKLAE' A
#
# COMPACT_ATOMS: atom_id res chain seq x y z
N MET A 1 1.49 -51.05 -18.56
CA MET A 1 1.61 -49.66 -19.04
C MET A 1 0.84 -48.80 -18.06
N TYR A 2 1.52 -48.02 -17.22
CA TYR A 2 0.84 -47.09 -16.33
C TYR A 2 0.50 -45.84 -17.14
N ASP A 3 -0.79 -45.53 -17.27
CA ASP A 3 -1.27 -44.27 -17.81
C ASP A 3 -1.01 -43.17 -16.77
N VAL A 4 -0.07 -42.28 -17.05
CA VAL A 4 0.20 -41.10 -16.23
C VAL A 4 -0.67 -39.97 -16.77
N SER A 5 -1.88 -39.86 -16.23
CA SER A 5 -2.73 -38.69 -16.45
C SER A 5 -2.06 -37.45 -15.83
N PRO A 6 -1.91 -36.32 -16.55
CA PRO A 6 -1.30 -35.13 -15.97
C PRO A 6 -2.22 -34.54 -14.90
N SER A 7 -1.74 -34.45 -13.65
CA SER A 7 -2.43 -33.71 -12.59
C SER A 7 -2.36 -32.21 -12.87
N LYS A 8 -3.29 -31.71 -13.70
CA LYS A 8 -3.48 -30.27 -13.90
C LYS A 8 -4.01 -29.69 -12.59
N GLY A 9 -3.18 -28.92 -11.88
CA GLY A 9 -3.60 -28.17 -10.70
C GLY A 9 -4.80 -27.29 -11.05
N ARG A 10 -5.97 -27.59 -10.48
CA ARG A 10 -7.16 -26.77 -10.61
C ARG A 10 -7.01 -25.55 -9.72
N THR A 11 -6.63 -24.41 -10.28
CA THR A 11 -6.94 -23.12 -9.65
C THR A 11 -8.40 -22.78 -9.94
N SER A 12 -9.33 -23.49 -9.30
CA SER A 12 -10.74 -23.09 -9.23
C SER A 12 -10.92 -22.13 -8.06
N GLY A 13 -10.31 -20.97 -8.16
CA GLY A 13 -10.65 -19.83 -7.31
C GLY A 13 -11.51 -18.88 -8.13
N LEU A 14 -12.81 -18.85 -7.87
CA LEU A 14 -13.71 -17.83 -8.39
C LEU A 14 -13.15 -16.47 -7.97
N ALA A 15 -12.46 -15.77 -8.87
CA ALA A 15 -12.02 -14.40 -8.60
C ALA A 15 -13.28 -13.56 -8.40
N GLY A 16 -13.56 -13.18 -7.16
CA GLY A 16 -14.72 -12.37 -6.81
C GLY A 16 -14.74 -11.07 -7.62
N LYS A 17 -15.92 -10.61 -8.03
CA LYS A 17 -16.08 -9.37 -8.80
C LYS A 17 -15.56 -8.19 -7.99
N LEU A 18 -14.43 -7.62 -8.38
CA LEU A 18 -13.90 -6.39 -7.79
C LEU A 18 -14.91 -5.26 -8.00
N ARG A 19 -15.29 -4.56 -6.93
CA ARG A 19 -16.14 -3.37 -7.00
C ARG A 19 -15.25 -2.14 -6.97
N PRO A 20 -15.30 -1.26 -7.98
CA PRO A 20 -14.58 0.01 -7.95
C PRO A 20 -15.04 0.86 -6.76
N LEU A 21 -14.08 1.51 -6.10
CA LEU A 21 -14.38 2.50 -5.07
C LEU A 21 -14.95 3.77 -5.72
N SER A 22 -15.95 4.38 -5.10
CA SER A 22 -16.51 5.65 -5.58
C SER A 22 -15.44 6.73 -5.69
N ILE A 23 -15.52 7.52 -6.77
CA ILE A 23 -14.66 8.67 -7.02
C ILE A 23 -15.02 9.76 -5.98
N PRO A 24 -14.04 10.39 -5.32
CA PRO A 24 -14.31 11.53 -4.44
C PRO A 24 -14.70 12.77 -5.24
N GLU A 25 -15.49 13.65 -4.64
CA GLU A 25 -15.90 14.94 -5.23
C GLU A 25 -14.89 16.05 -4.90
N TRP A 26 -14.22 15.95 -3.74
CA TRP A 26 -13.33 17.01 -3.25
C TRP A 26 -11.89 16.52 -3.05
N MET A 27 -10.94 17.43 -3.22
CA MET A 27 -9.54 17.16 -2.88
C MET A 27 -9.44 16.77 -1.41
N TRP A 28 -8.64 15.74 -1.11
CA TRP A 28 -8.41 15.24 0.24
C TRP A 28 -9.62 14.56 0.91
N GLU A 29 -10.73 14.36 0.20
CA GLU A 29 -11.92 13.66 0.73
C GLU A 29 -11.65 12.16 0.96
N LYS A 30 -10.91 11.52 0.02
CA LYS A 30 -10.45 10.14 0.20
C LYS A 30 -8.96 10.05 -0.02
N ILE A 31 -8.26 9.83 1.07
CA ILE A 31 -6.82 9.60 1.08
C ILE A 31 -6.52 8.11 1.30
N THR A 32 -5.43 7.65 0.71
CA THR A 32 -4.82 6.37 1.06
C THR A 32 -3.46 6.63 1.68
N MET A 33 -3.15 5.91 2.75
CA MET A 33 -1.88 6.02 3.46
C MET A 33 -1.12 4.71 3.35
N ASP A 34 0.20 4.79 3.20
CA ASP A 34 1.08 3.63 3.16
C ASP A 34 2.47 3.98 3.75
N PHE A 35 3.26 2.98 4.09
CA PHE A 35 4.61 3.14 4.62
C PHE A 35 5.61 2.29 3.85
N VAL A 36 6.69 2.92 3.39
CA VAL A 36 7.87 2.22 2.89
C VAL A 36 8.87 2.15 4.04
N VAL A 37 9.14 0.95 4.54
CA VAL A 37 10.02 0.71 5.71
C VAL A 37 11.24 -0.13 5.34
N GLY A 38 12.23 -0.20 6.24
CA GLY A 38 13.45 -0.99 6.03
C GLY A 38 14.44 -0.35 5.07
N LEU A 39 14.38 0.98 4.90
CA LEU A 39 15.32 1.71 4.07
C LEU A 39 16.67 1.89 4.78
N PRO A 40 17.78 2.03 4.04
CA PRO A 40 19.04 2.45 4.63
C PRO A 40 18.86 3.75 5.42
N ARG A 41 19.37 3.77 6.64
CA ARG A 41 19.20 4.90 7.55
C ARG A 41 19.97 6.13 7.06
N THR A 42 19.28 7.24 6.93
CA THR A 42 19.87 8.55 6.58
C THR A 42 20.67 9.13 7.75
N PHE A 43 21.50 10.16 7.48
CA PHE A 43 22.21 10.90 8.54
C PHE A 43 21.27 11.52 9.59
N ARG A 44 20.08 11.95 9.15
CA ARG A 44 19.01 12.46 10.04
C ARG A 44 18.22 11.35 10.74
N LYS A 45 18.70 10.11 10.66
CA LYS A 45 18.17 8.91 11.32
C LYS A 45 16.85 8.37 10.80
N HIS A 46 16.27 8.92 9.72
CA HIS A 46 15.10 8.37 9.03
C HIS A 46 15.46 7.10 8.26
N ASP A 47 14.59 6.09 8.32
CA ASP A 47 14.72 4.76 7.72
C ASP A 47 13.38 4.26 7.13
N ALA A 48 12.38 5.16 7.06
CA ALA A 48 11.10 4.90 6.45
C ALA A 48 10.51 6.16 5.79
N ILE A 49 9.53 5.96 4.90
CA ILE A 49 8.78 7.01 4.22
C ILE A 49 7.29 6.78 4.46
N TRP A 50 6.59 7.79 4.95
CA TRP A 50 5.12 7.82 4.99
C TRP A 50 4.60 8.42 3.69
N VAL A 51 3.76 7.66 3.00
CA VAL A 51 3.13 8.04 1.73
C VAL A 51 1.67 8.36 1.99
N ILE A 52 1.25 9.58 1.62
CA ILE A 52 -0.16 10.01 1.67
C ILE A 52 -0.58 10.34 0.24
N ILE A 53 -1.61 9.66 -0.26
CA ILE A 53 -2.07 9.81 -1.64
C ILE A 53 -3.50 10.33 -1.63
N ASP A 54 -3.74 11.44 -2.33
CA ASP A 54 -5.07 11.92 -2.63
C ASP A 54 -5.65 11.15 -3.82
N ARG A 55 -6.75 10.43 -3.61
CA ARG A 55 -7.31 9.55 -4.65
C ARG A 55 -7.90 10.32 -5.83
N LEU A 56 -8.30 11.57 -5.63
CA LEU A 56 -8.89 12.41 -6.67
C LEU A 56 -7.82 12.96 -7.61
N THR A 57 -6.84 13.70 -7.08
CA THR A 57 -5.79 14.33 -7.88
C THR A 57 -4.65 13.38 -8.28
N LYS A 58 -4.57 12.19 -7.65
CA LYS A 58 -3.43 11.26 -7.75
C LYS A 58 -2.10 11.86 -7.29
N SER A 59 -2.15 12.96 -6.54
CA SER A 59 -0.97 13.57 -5.93
C SER A 59 -0.53 12.75 -4.71
N ALA A 60 0.78 12.63 -4.51
CA ALA A 60 1.36 11.95 -3.37
C ALA A 60 2.24 12.91 -2.57
N GLN A 61 2.14 12.84 -1.25
CA GLN A 61 3.04 13.49 -0.30
C GLN A 61 3.90 12.43 0.37
N PHE A 62 5.21 12.68 0.43
CA PHE A 62 6.21 11.78 1.02
C PHE A 62 6.85 12.46 2.23
N LEU A 63 6.67 11.86 3.40
CA LEU A 63 7.23 12.36 4.65
C LEU A 63 8.32 11.38 5.14
N PRO A 64 9.56 11.84 5.35
CA PRO A 64 10.59 10.99 5.94
C PRO A 64 10.28 10.77 7.42
N ILE A 65 10.26 9.51 7.85
CA ILE A 65 9.97 9.13 9.25
C ILE A 65 11.01 8.15 9.77
N ARG A 66 11.01 7.90 11.08
CA ARG A 66 11.70 6.74 11.65
C ARG A 66 10.73 5.63 11.92
N GLN A 67 11.13 4.41 11.60
CA GLN A 67 10.41 3.22 11.98
C GLN A 67 10.27 3.19 13.51
N GLY A 68 9.03 3.10 13.98
CA GLY A 68 8.70 3.13 15.40
C GLY A 68 8.50 4.52 16.00
N ASP A 69 8.55 5.61 15.22
CA ASP A 69 7.99 6.89 15.68
C ASP A 69 6.49 6.71 15.98
N SER A 70 6.02 7.23 17.11
CA SER A 70 4.60 7.18 17.50
C SER A 70 3.77 8.10 16.60
N LEU A 71 2.47 7.79 16.46
CA LEU A 71 1.55 8.65 15.70
C LEU A 71 1.48 10.07 16.29
N ASP A 72 1.56 10.21 17.61
CA ASP A 72 1.55 11.52 18.28
C ASP A 72 2.72 12.39 17.81
N LYS A 73 3.89 11.78 17.63
CA LYS A 73 5.10 12.45 17.14
C LYS A 73 5.03 12.80 15.66
N LEU A 74 4.18 12.11 14.90
CA LEU A 74 3.95 12.36 13.48
C LEU A 74 2.82 13.39 13.25
N ALA A 75 1.98 13.64 14.27
CA ALA A 75 0.84 14.55 14.22
C ALA A 75 1.14 15.95 14.78
N GLU A 76 2.33 16.15 15.36
CA GLU A 76 2.86 17.43 15.85
C GLU A 76 3.62 18.19 14.76
#